data_AF-A0A936WQG0-F1
#
_entry.id   AF-A0A936WQG0-F1
#
_cell.length_a   1.000
_cell.length_b   1.000
_cell.length_c   1.000
_cell.angle_alpha   90.00
_cell.angle_beta   90.00
_cell.angle_gamma   90.00
#
_symmetry.space_group_name_H-M   'P 1'
#
loop_
_entity.id
_entity.type
_entity.pdbx_description
1 polymer ?
#
loop_
_entity_poly.entity_id
_entity_poly.type
_entity_poly.pdbx_seq_one_letter_code
_entity_poly.pdbx_strand_id
1 'polypeptide(L)'
;MKTASLLTALLLGLAASAQNLVQNGSFEEYTECPDFLSQVNRATGWSSYRGSLDYFNRCDTADSVGIASELLGVPLNAFGWQQPATGDAYTGGYLWTENLFGGQSREHLGAMLAEPLQRGVPVYISFKVSPTTGGVLEDMRWSMEGVGLRFTMAPYLQNGLSPLPNNAAVYMSYAPMDTSAWYQVSGISVPDSAYQYVVLGNFFADSLISSVR
;
A
#
# COMPACT_ATOMS: atom_id res chain seq x y z
N MET A 1 48.23 -44.98 -17.75
CA MET A 1 47.41 -44.64 -16.57
C MET A 1 46.44 -43.53 -16.99
N LYS A 2 45.12 -43.73 -16.86
CA LYS A 2 44.12 -42.71 -17.21
C LYS A 2 43.72 -42.01 -15.92
N THR A 3 44.02 -40.71 -15.79
CA THR A 3 43.57 -39.87 -14.68
C THR A 3 42.35 -39.07 -15.12
N ALA A 4 41.25 -39.19 -14.37
CA ALA A 4 40.08 -38.33 -14.50
C ALA A 4 40.11 -37.31 -13.35
N SER A 5 40.10 -36.03 -13.69
CA SER A 5 40.02 -34.94 -12.72
C SER A 5 38.61 -34.38 -12.71
N LEU A 6 37.94 -34.47 -11.55
CA LEU A 6 36.63 -33.87 -11.32
C LEU A 6 36.87 -32.44 -10.77
N LEU A 7 36.57 -31.42 -11.58
CA LEU A 7 36.59 -30.04 -11.12
C LEU A 7 35.28 -29.75 -10.39
N THR A 8 35.26 -29.92 -9.07
CA THR A 8 34.11 -29.53 -8.24
C THR A 8 34.14 -28.02 -8.09
N ALA A 9 33.34 -27.30 -8.89
CA ALA A 9 33.11 -25.88 -8.72
C ALA A 9 32.33 -25.67 -7.41
N LEU A 10 33.03 -25.20 -6.37
CA LEU A 10 32.44 -24.80 -5.11
C LEU A 10 31.66 -23.50 -5.36
N LEU A 11 30.34 -23.60 -5.56
CA LEU A 11 29.43 -22.46 -5.54
C LEU A 11 29.41 -21.88 -4.12
N LEU A 12 30.34 -20.95 -3.87
CA LEU A 12 30.28 -20.04 -2.74
C LEU A 12 28.97 -19.25 -2.88
N GLY A 13 27.96 -19.63 -2.09
CA GLY A 13 26.69 -18.93 -2.00
C GLY A 13 26.93 -17.53 -1.44
N LEU A 14 27.17 -16.57 -2.34
CA LEU A 14 27.02 -15.16 -2.04
C LEU A 14 25.55 -14.97 -1.66
N ALA A 15 25.27 -14.77 -0.38
CA ALA A 15 23.98 -14.29 0.06
C ALA A 15 23.78 -12.90 -0.54
N ALA A 16 23.15 -12.82 -1.70
CA ALA A 16 22.76 -11.57 -2.30
C ALA A 16 21.71 -10.95 -1.37
N SER A 17 22.06 -9.85 -0.71
CA SER A 17 21.07 -9.00 -0.05
C SER A 17 20.20 -8.41 -1.15
N ALA A 18 18.96 -8.88 -1.27
CA ALA A 18 17.97 -8.19 -2.09
C ALA A 18 17.78 -6.77 -1.54
N GLN A 19 17.86 -5.77 -2.41
CA GLN A 19 17.57 -4.39 -2.04
C GLN A 19 16.06 -4.19 -2.02
N ASN A 20 15.55 -3.40 -1.08
CA ASN A 20 14.14 -3.01 -1.12
C ASN A 20 13.95 -2.06 -2.30
N LEU A 21 13.14 -2.47 -3.27
CA LEU A 21 12.86 -1.68 -4.47
C LEU A 21 11.86 -0.55 -4.21
N VAL A 22 11.11 -0.61 -3.10
CA VAL A 22 10.21 0.46 -2.67
C VAL A 22 10.96 1.37 -1.70
N GLN A 23 11.14 2.62 -2.11
CA GLN A 23 11.71 3.66 -1.26
C GLN A 23 10.67 4.15 -0.26
N ASN A 24 11.12 4.53 0.94
CA ASN A 24 10.25 5.05 2.00
C ASN A 24 9.00 4.18 2.29
N GLY A 25 9.17 2.86 2.35
CA GLY A 25 8.06 1.90 2.49
C GLY A 25 7.29 1.98 3.82
N SER A 26 7.81 2.69 4.83
CA SER A 26 7.16 2.97 6.10
C SER A 26 6.60 4.39 6.22
N PHE A 27 6.76 5.23 5.19
CA PHE A 27 6.25 6.61 5.15
C PHE A 27 6.87 7.58 6.17
N GLU A 28 8.04 7.23 6.72
CA GLU A 28 8.74 8.03 7.73
C GLU A 28 9.55 9.18 7.14
N GLU A 29 9.89 9.11 5.84
CA GLU A 29 10.52 10.22 5.13
C GLU A 29 9.44 11.12 4.55
N TYR A 30 9.37 12.37 5.00
CA TYR A 30 8.35 13.32 4.58
C TYR A 30 8.92 14.73 4.41
N THR A 31 8.23 15.56 3.62
CA THR A 31 8.64 16.95 3.37
C THR A 31 8.15 17.90 4.46
N GLU A 32 6.89 17.74 4.87
CA GLU A 32 6.19 18.60 5.84
C GLU A 32 5.21 17.74 6.66
N CYS A 33 4.92 18.14 7.90
CA CYS A 33 3.92 17.48 8.74
C CYS A 33 2.52 17.73 8.20
N PRO A 34 1.60 16.75 8.13
CA PRO A 34 0.29 16.96 7.53
C PRO A 34 -0.50 18.05 8.27
N ASP A 35 -1.19 18.89 7.52
CA ASP A 35 -2.04 19.97 8.04
C ASP A 35 -3.46 19.98 7.41
N PHE A 36 -3.67 19.17 6.37
CA PHE A 36 -4.97 18.94 5.77
C PHE A 36 -5.12 17.49 5.26
N LEU A 37 -6.36 17.05 5.07
CA LEU A 37 -6.65 15.79 4.39
C LEU A 37 -6.12 15.80 2.94
N SER A 38 -5.98 14.60 2.36
CA SER A 38 -5.58 14.36 0.98
C SER A 38 -4.13 14.74 0.67
N GLN A 39 -3.25 14.61 1.67
CA GLN A 39 -1.85 15.03 1.61
C GLN A 39 -0.85 13.86 1.57
N VAL A 40 -1.24 12.71 1.00
CA VAL A 40 -0.34 11.54 0.85
C VAL A 40 1.00 11.88 0.19
N ASN A 41 1.05 12.90 -0.65
CA ASN A 41 2.26 13.39 -1.31
C ASN A 41 3.27 14.06 -0.35
N ARG A 42 2.93 14.28 0.93
CA ARG A 42 3.91 14.68 1.95
C ARG A 42 4.85 13.53 2.30
N ALA A 43 4.41 12.27 2.19
CA ALA A 43 5.29 11.12 2.26
C ALA A 43 6.15 11.06 0.99
N THR A 44 7.47 11.19 1.15
CA THR A 44 8.40 11.29 0.02
C THR A 44 8.35 10.04 -0.84
N GLY A 45 8.20 10.22 -2.16
CA GLY A 45 8.13 9.13 -3.14
C GLY A 45 6.73 8.51 -3.32
N TRP A 46 5.75 8.91 -2.51
CA TRP A 46 4.37 8.41 -2.58
C TRP A 46 3.41 9.45 -3.14
N SER A 47 2.34 8.99 -3.79
CA SER A 47 1.31 9.85 -4.38
C SER A 47 -0.02 9.14 -4.48
N SER A 48 -1.10 9.92 -4.55
CA SER A 48 -2.42 9.40 -4.90
C SER A 48 -2.46 9.14 -6.41
N TYR A 49 -2.53 7.88 -6.81
CA TYR A 49 -2.72 7.47 -8.20
C TYR A 49 -4.20 7.43 -8.58
N ARG A 50 -5.08 7.38 -7.56
CA ARG A 50 -6.52 7.55 -7.70
C ARG A 50 -7.13 8.00 -6.39
N GLY A 51 -8.03 8.97 -6.47
CA GLY A 51 -8.70 9.53 -5.29
C GLY A 51 -7.80 10.51 -4.56
N SER A 52 -7.93 10.56 -3.26
CA SER A 52 -7.43 11.60 -2.39
C SER A 52 -6.93 11.01 -1.07
N LEU A 53 -5.97 10.09 -1.16
CA LEU A 53 -5.42 9.42 0.02
C LEU A 53 -4.79 10.40 1.01
N ASP A 54 -4.84 10.01 2.26
CA ASP A 54 -4.41 10.80 3.40
C ASP A 54 -3.05 10.33 3.94
N TYR A 55 -2.31 11.30 4.49
CA TYR A 55 -1.10 11.05 5.24
C TYR A 55 -1.36 11.32 6.72
N PHE A 56 -1.09 10.32 7.57
CA PHE A 56 -1.22 10.43 9.01
C PHE A 56 0.17 10.35 9.64
N ASN A 57 0.46 11.28 10.55
CA ASN A 57 1.77 11.36 11.19
C ASN A 57 1.64 11.97 12.58
N ARG A 58 2.47 11.51 13.53
CA ARG A 58 2.54 12.08 14.90
C ARG A 58 2.81 13.58 14.94
N CYS A 59 3.45 14.13 13.91
CA CYS A 59 3.77 15.54 13.86
C CYS A 59 2.65 16.44 13.30
N ASP A 60 1.42 15.91 13.12
CA ASP A 60 0.20 16.63 12.71
C ASP A 60 0.15 18.09 13.20
N THR A 61 -0.08 19.00 12.27
CA THR A 61 -0.21 20.45 12.52
C THR A 61 -1.58 21.02 12.15
N ALA A 62 -2.63 20.20 11.99
CA ALA A 62 -3.99 20.64 11.62
C ALA A 62 -4.53 21.78 12.52
N ASP A 63 -4.29 21.69 13.83
CA ASP A 63 -4.66 22.75 14.79
C ASP A 63 -3.99 24.09 14.47
N SER A 64 -2.75 24.05 13.99
CA SER A 64 -1.95 25.25 13.70
C SER A 64 -2.50 26.04 12.50
N VAL A 65 -3.33 25.40 11.67
CA VAL A 65 -4.00 26.01 10.51
C VAL A 65 -5.51 26.21 10.73
N GLY A 66 -5.99 26.04 11.97
CA GLY A 66 -7.39 26.28 12.34
C GLY A 66 -8.37 25.19 11.90
N ILE A 67 -7.87 24.01 11.59
CA ILE A 67 -8.67 22.79 11.38
C ILE A 67 -8.80 22.08 12.73
N ALA A 68 -9.87 21.28 12.92
CA ALA A 68 -10.07 20.54 14.16
C ALA A 68 -8.84 19.69 14.51
N SER A 69 -8.49 19.67 15.81
CA SER A 69 -7.42 18.85 16.36
C SER A 69 -7.63 17.38 16.02
N GLU A 70 -6.54 16.63 15.90
CA GLU A 70 -6.57 15.15 15.83
C GLU A 70 -7.20 14.60 14.55
N LEU A 71 -7.26 15.38 13.45
CA LEU A 71 -7.72 14.83 12.17
C LEU A 71 -6.63 14.05 11.45
N LEU A 72 -5.35 14.40 11.62
CA LEU A 72 -4.24 13.84 10.82
C LEU A 72 -3.16 13.18 11.69
N GLY A 73 -3.36 13.20 13.00
CA GLY A 73 -2.48 12.59 13.99
C GLY A 73 -2.47 11.08 13.93
N VAL A 74 -1.66 10.49 14.79
CA VAL A 74 -1.73 9.07 15.15
C VAL A 74 -1.55 8.95 16.67
N PRO A 75 -2.24 8.03 17.35
CA PRO A 75 -3.05 6.98 16.76
C PRO A 75 -4.46 7.41 16.33
N LEU A 76 -4.99 8.50 16.86
CA LEU A 76 -6.34 8.98 16.52
C LEU A 76 -6.27 9.95 15.34
N ASN A 77 -7.14 9.74 14.35
CA ASN A 77 -7.31 10.60 13.19
C ASN A 77 -8.77 10.69 12.73
N ALA A 78 -9.01 11.35 11.59
CA ALA A 78 -10.32 11.54 11.00
C ALA A 78 -11.11 10.23 10.75
N PHE A 79 -10.42 9.12 10.47
CA PHE A 79 -11.02 7.87 9.99
C PHE A 79 -10.74 6.66 10.89
N GLY A 80 -10.10 6.85 12.03
CA GLY A 80 -9.97 5.79 13.02
C GLY A 80 -8.87 6.00 14.04
N TRP A 81 -8.72 4.97 14.86
CA TRP A 81 -7.65 4.82 15.81
C TRP A 81 -6.73 3.67 15.40
N GLN A 82 -5.44 3.92 15.18
CA GLN A 82 -4.43 2.90 14.95
C GLN A 82 -3.01 3.42 15.26
N GLN A 83 -2.22 2.66 16.04
CA GLN A 83 -0.78 2.96 16.17
C GLN A 83 -0.04 2.61 14.87
N PRO A 84 0.95 3.42 14.43
CA PRO A 84 1.75 3.09 13.25
C PRO A 84 2.38 1.70 13.33
N ALA A 85 2.40 0.98 12.20
CA ALA A 85 3.04 -0.34 12.14
C ALA A 85 4.56 -0.28 12.35
N THR A 86 5.14 0.87 12.06
CA THR A 86 6.55 1.26 12.20
C THR A 86 6.57 2.76 12.46
N GLY A 87 7.52 3.25 13.26
CA GLY A 87 7.77 4.68 13.43
C GLY A 87 6.55 5.51 13.84
N ASP A 88 6.33 6.60 13.12
CA ASP A 88 5.45 7.69 13.48
C ASP A 88 4.36 7.97 12.42
N ALA A 89 4.34 7.23 11.30
CA ALA A 89 3.45 7.53 10.18
C ALA A 89 2.77 6.32 9.51
N TYR A 90 1.65 6.58 8.84
CA TYR A 90 1.04 5.69 7.85
C TYR A 90 0.12 6.47 6.89
N THR A 91 -0.31 5.83 5.81
CA THR A 91 -1.29 6.38 4.88
C THR A 91 -2.64 5.71 5.03
N GLY A 92 -3.73 6.42 4.75
CA GLY A 92 -5.07 5.85 4.70
C GLY A 92 -5.85 6.28 3.47
N GLY A 93 -6.95 5.58 3.22
CA GLY A 93 -7.85 5.89 2.11
C GLY A 93 -8.98 4.86 1.99
N TYR A 94 -9.99 5.21 1.22
CA TYR A 94 -11.14 4.37 0.94
C TYR A 94 -10.79 3.31 -0.10
N LEU A 95 -10.49 2.09 0.35
CA LEU A 95 -10.18 0.97 -0.56
C LEU A 95 -11.45 0.31 -1.14
N TRP A 96 -12.60 0.56 -0.52
CA TRP A 96 -13.92 0.15 -0.95
C TRP A 96 -14.96 1.06 -0.30
N THR A 97 -16.06 1.38 -0.99
CA THR A 97 -17.18 2.14 -0.43
C THR A 97 -18.52 1.58 -0.89
N GLU A 98 -19.55 1.67 -0.06
CA GLU A 98 -20.93 1.37 -0.47
C GLU A 98 -21.56 2.62 -1.10
N ASN A 99 -21.33 2.84 -2.39
CA ASN A 99 -22.00 3.90 -3.17
C ASN A 99 -21.95 5.32 -2.53
N LEU A 100 -20.92 5.63 -1.73
CA LEU A 100 -20.83 6.87 -0.95
C LEU A 100 -20.75 8.13 -1.83
N PHE A 101 -20.32 7.99 -3.10
CA PHE A 101 -20.09 9.09 -4.03
C PHE A 101 -20.81 8.92 -5.38
N GLY A 102 -21.96 8.25 -5.39
CA GLY A 102 -22.69 7.94 -6.62
C GLY A 102 -22.06 6.84 -7.48
N GLY A 103 -21.15 6.06 -6.88
CA GLY A 103 -20.60 4.84 -7.45
C GLY A 103 -19.65 4.12 -6.49
N GLN A 104 -19.13 2.97 -6.93
CA GLN A 104 -18.09 2.22 -6.23
C GLN A 104 -16.75 2.97 -6.33
N SER A 105 -16.44 3.74 -5.30
CA SER A 105 -15.18 4.49 -5.22
C SER A 105 -14.12 3.65 -4.51
N ARG A 106 -12.89 3.77 -5.02
CA ARG A 106 -11.71 3.15 -4.43
C ARG A 106 -10.48 3.96 -4.78
N GLU A 107 -9.62 4.12 -3.80
CA GLU A 107 -8.41 4.92 -3.86
C GLU A 107 -7.20 4.02 -4.06
N HIS A 108 -6.18 4.58 -4.73
CA HIS A 108 -4.95 3.86 -5.05
C HIS A 108 -3.73 4.66 -4.66
N LEU A 109 -2.94 4.07 -3.78
CA LEU A 109 -1.64 4.59 -3.36
C LEU A 109 -0.58 4.13 -4.35
N GLY A 110 0.31 5.02 -4.76
CA GLY A 110 1.34 4.69 -5.72
C GLY A 110 2.72 5.23 -5.39
N ALA A 111 3.73 4.50 -5.83
CA ALA A 111 5.13 4.90 -5.76
C ALA A 111 5.92 4.38 -6.97
N MET A 112 6.99 5.09 -7.31
CA MET A 112 7.98 4.63 -8.27
C MET A 112 8.95 3.66 -7.59
N LEU A 113 9.33 2.60 -8.29
CA LEU A 113 10.36 1.68 -7.85
C LEU A 113 11.75 2.31 -8.05
N ALA A 114 12.71 1.96 -7.19
CA ALA A 114 14.09 2.41 -7.29
C ALA A 114 14.74 2.04 -8.64
N GLU A 115 14.33 0.91 -9.21
CA GLU A 115 14.67 0.47 -10.55
C GLU A 115 13.52 -0.34 -11.17
N PRO A 116 13.42 -0.43 -12.51
CA PRO A 116 12.43 -1.28 -13.15
C PRO A 116 12.62 -2.75 -12.78
N LEU A 117 11.52 -3.48 -12.62
CA LEU A 117 11.57 -4.91 -12.38
C LEU A 117 12.22 -5.66 -13.55
N GLN A 118 12.79 -6.82 -13.28
CA GLN A 118 13.33 -7.69 -14.32
C GLN A 118 12.32 -8.77 -14.66
N ARG A 119 11.98 -8.89 -15.96
CA ARG A 119 11.09 -9.94 -16.45
C ARG A 119 11.63 -11.31 -16.05
N GLY A 120 10.78 -12.15 -15.47
CA GLY A 120 11.11 -13.52 -15.07
C GLY A 120 11.91 -13.64 -13.77
N VAL A 121 12.31 -12.54 -13.15
CA VAL A 121 13.04 -12.55 -11.86
C VAL A 121 12.03 -12.44 -10.72
N PRO A 122 11.89 -13.47 -9.84
CA PRO A 122 10.94 -13.42 -8.74
C PRO A 122 11.20 -12.26 -7.79
N VAL A 123 10.15 -11.57 -7.38
CA VAL A 123 10.18 -10.51 -6.36
C VAL A 123 9.30 -10.92 -5.18
N TYR A 124 9.81 -10.69 -3.96
CA TYR A 124 9.03 -10.85 -2.74
C TYR A 124 8.35 -9.52 -2.42
N ILE A 125 7.03 -9.58 -2.22
CA ILE A 125 6.18 -8.44 -1.90
C ILE A 125 5.70 -8.61 -0.47
N SER A 126 5.72 -7.54 0.32
CA SER A 126 5.13 -7.49 1.65
C SER A 126 4.69 -6.08 2.00
N PHE A 127 3.47 -5.94 2.53
CA PHE A 127 2.96 -4.71 3.11
C PHE A 127 2.00 -5.04 4.26
N LYS A 128 1.61 -4.02 5.03
CA LYS A 128 0.64 -4.15 6.13
C LYS A 128 -0.59 -3.30 5.85
N VAL A 129 -1.75 -3.81 6.24
CA VAL A 129 -3.04 -3.10 6.19
C VAL A 129 -3.75 -3.25 7.52
N SER A 130 -4.46 -2.21 7.95
CA SER A 130 -5.31 -2.25 9.14
C SER A 130 -6.70 -1.76 8.78
N PRO A 131 -7.78 -2.49 9.13
CA PRO A 131 -9.09 -1.88 9.28
C PRO A 131 -9.03 -0.92 10.49
N THR A 132 -9.52 0.31 10.40
CA THR A 132 -9.47 1.28 11.51
C THR A 132 -10.87 1.78 11.85
N THR A 133 -11.20 1.96 13.13
CA THR A 133 -12.50 2.48 13.58
C THR A 133 -12.28 3.45 14.75
N GLY A 134 -13.30 4.19 15.17
CA GLY A 134 -13.23 5.21 16.22
C GLY A 134 -12.66 6.54 15.72
N GLY A 135 -12.94 6.91 14.47
CA GLY A 135 -12.42 8.13 13.87
C GLY A 135 -13.21 9.37 14.30
N VAL A 136 -12.57 10.54 14.23
CA VAL A 136 -13.20 11.82 14.63
C VAL A 136 -14.35 12.20 13.69
N LEU A 137 -14.20 11.93 12.38
CA LEU A 137 -15.21 12.26 11.37
C LEU A 137 -16.03 11.05 10.95
N GLU A 138 -15.37 9.91 10.75
CA GLU A 138 -15.99 8.70 10.25
C GLU A 138 -15.42 7.44 10.90
N ASP A 139 -16.26 6.41 11.01
CA ASP A 139 -15.88 5.08 11.44
C ASP A 139 -15.89 4.12 10.26
N MET A 140 -14.95 3.17 10.22
CA MET A 140 -15.07 2.03 9.32
C MET A 140 -16.37 1.28 9.59
N ARG A 141 -17.17 1.17 8.54
CA ARG A 141 -18.41 0.39 8.52
C ARG A 141 -18.23 -0.98 7.90
N TRP A 142 -17.17 -1.17 7.14
CA TRP A 142 -16.95 -2.36 6.35
C TRP A 142 -15.46 -2.64 6.22
N SER A 143 -15.10 -3.91 6.32
CA SER A 143 -13.82 -4.45 5.88
C SER A 143 -14.03 -5.33 4.65
N MET A 144 -12.95 -5.62 3.92
CA MET A 144 -13.03 -6.23 2.59
C MET A 144 -11.83 -7.14 2.28
N GLU A 145 -12.07 -8.21 1.52
CA GLU A 145 -11.01 -8.99 0.87
C GLU A 145 -10.59 -8.35 -0.45
N GLY A 146 -9.34 -8.49 -0.87
CA GLY A 146 -8.87 -8.02 -2.18
C GLY A 146 -7.98 -6.78 -2.11
N VAL A 147 -7.69 -6.26 -0.91
CA VAL A 147 -6.61 -5.27 -0.74
C VAL A 147 -5.31 -5.93 -1.18
N GLY A 148 -4.65 -5.33 -2.16
CA GLY A 148 -3.52 -5.93 -2.85
C GLY A 148 -2.54 -4.92 -3.41
N LEU A 149 -1.54 -5.46 -4.09
CA LEU A 149 -0.52 -4.70 -4.81
C LEU A 149 -0.52 -5.10 -6.28
N ARG A 150 -0.34 -4.11 -7.17
CA ARG A 150 -0.07 -4.30 -8.60
C ARG A 150 1.21 -3.59 -9.00
N PHE A 151 1.82 -4.10 -10.06
CA PHE A 151 2.89 -3.40 -10.76
C PHE A 151 2.36 -2.73 -12.03
N THR A 152 2.88 -1.56 -12.36
CA THR A 152 2.47 -0.80 -13.55
C THR A 152 3.66 -0.18 -14.27
N MET A 153 3.46 0.15 -15.55
CA MET A 153 4.43 0.88 -16.38
C MET A 153 4.27 2.40 -16.28
N ALA A 154 3.16 2.87 -15.70
CA ALA A 154 2.82 4.28 -15.57
C ALA A 154 2.26 4.54 -14.16
N PRO A 155 2.41 5.77 -13.64
CA PRO A 155 1.92 6.15 -12.32
C PRO A 155 0.40 6.28 -12.28
N TYR A 156 -0.31 6.17 -13.39
CA TYR A 156 -1.77 6.21 -13.40
C TYR A 156 -2.31 4.95 -14.03
N LEU A 157 -3.22 4.29 -13.31
CA LEU A 157 -4.12 3.34 -13.93
C LEU A 157 -5.12 4.16 -14.76
N GLN A 158 -5.00 4.07 -16.09
CA GLN A 158 -5.66 4.93 -17.09
C GLN A 158 -7.14 5.28 -16.80
N ASN A 159 -7.55 6.51 -17.17
CA ASN A 159 -8.90 6.96 -17.55
C ASN A 159 -10.12 6.46 -16.75
N GLY A 160 -9.97 6.27 -15.45
CA GLY A 160 -11.04 5.71 -14.62
C GLY A 160 -11.08 4.21 -14.83
N LEU A 161 -10.86 3.49 -13.75
CA LEU A 161 -10.69 2.03 -13.64
C LEU A 161 -11.94 1.20 -13.98
N SER A 162 -12.66 1.57 -15.04
CA SER A 162 -13.80 0.87 -15.57
C SER A 162 -13.47 0.37 -17.00
N PRO A 163 -13.41 -0.95 -17.21
CA PRO A 163 -13.51 -2.01 -16.21
C PRO A 163 -12.27 -2.08 -15.33
N LEU A 164 -12.44 -2.64 -14.13
CA LEU A 164 -11.32 -2.96 -13.26
C LEU A 164 -10.50 -4.11 -13.86
N PRO A 165 -9.20 -4.16 -13.57
CA PRO A 165 -8.33 -5.18 -14.14
C PRO A 165 -8.44 -6.55 -13.44
N ASN A 166 -9.18 -6.65 -12.32
CA ASN A 166 -9.52 -7.90 -11.61
C ASN A 166 -8.34 -8.84 -11.38
N ASN A 167 -7.19 -8.28 -11.00
CA ASN A 167 -5.96 -9.02 -10.74
C ASN A 167 -5.08 -8.20 -9.77
N ALA A 168 -4.23 -8.86 -9.02
CA ALA A 168 -3.17 -8.26 -8.21
C ALA A 168 -1.98 -9.22 -8.15
N ALA A 169 -0.76 -8.69 -8.02
CA ALA A 169 0.44 -9.50 -7.85
C ALA A 169 0.41 -10.27 -6.52
N VAL A 170 -0.18 -9.65 -5.49
CA VAL A 170 -0.55 -10.27 -4.22
C VAL A 170 -1.76 -9.52 -3.67
N TYR A 171 -2.65 -10.22 -2.97
CA TYR A 171 -3.81 -9.63 -2.30
C TYR A 171 -4.24 -10.46 -1.09
N MET A 172 -4.94 -9.81 -0.17
CA MET A 172 -5.54 -10.46 0.99
C MET A 172 -6.83 -11.17 0.59
N SER A 173 -6.99 -12.46 0.92
CA SER A 173 -8.14 -13.28 0.54
C SER A 173 -9.20 -13.40 1.64
N TYR A 174 -9.25 -12.44 2.56
CA TYR A 174 -10.25 -12.36 3.62
C TYR A 174 -10.45 -10.90 4.04
N ALA A 175 -11.59 -10.60 4.65
CA ALA A 175 -11.85 -9.30 5.25
C ALA A 175 -11.39 -9.28 6.72
N PRO A 176 -10.35 -8.51 7.09
CA PRO A 176 -9.89 -8.42 8.47
C PRO A 176 -10.86 -7.65 9.36
N MET A 177 -11.13 -8.12 10.58
CA MET A 177 -12.11 -7.49 11.49
C MET A 177 -11.52 -6.99 12.82
N ASP A 178 -10.30 -7.41 13.18
CA ASP A 178 -9.63 -6.90 14.38
C ASP A 178 -8.97 -5.56 14.06
N THR A 179 -9.60 -4.48 14.50
CA THR A 179 -9.13 -3.10 14.25
C THR A 179 -7.95 -2.69 15.12
N SER A 180 -7.44 -3.57 15.99
CA SER A 180 -6.22 -3.31 16.77
C SER A 180 -4.95 -3.85 16.11
N ALA A 181 -5.10 -4.64 15.04
CA ALA A 181 -4.02 -5.41 14.43
C ALA A 181 -3.65 -4.90 13.03
N TRP A 182 -2.34 -4.89 12.75
CA TRP A 182 -1.83 -4.79 11.38
C TRP A 182 -1.74 -6.17 10.75
N TYR A 183 -2.41 -6.35 9.62
CA TYR A 183 -2.40 -7.58 8.85
C TYR A 183 -1.35 -7.52 7.76
N GLN A 184 -0.43 -8.49 7.75
CA GLN A 184 0.57 -8.61 6.70
C GLN A 184 -0.02 -9.28 5.46
N VAL A 185 0.17 -8.64 4.31
CA VAL A 185 -0.10 -9.20 2.99
C VAL A 185 1.23 -9.40 2.29
N SER A 186 1.56 -10.64 1.93
CA SER A 186 2.86 -10.96 1.34
C SER A 186 2.81 -12.14 0.38
N GLY A 187 3.73 -12.18 -0.58
CA GLY A 187 3.80 -13.23 -1.58
C GLY A 187 4.96 -13.04 -2.55
N ILE A 188 5.17 -14.04 -3.40
CA ILE A 188 6.15 -13.96 -4.49
C ILE A 188 5.39 -13.71 -5.80
N SER A 189 5.86 -12.75 -6.58
CA SER A 189 5.39 -12.50 -7.94
C SER A 189 6.54 -12.66 -8.93
N VAL A 190 6.25 -13.16 -10.12
CA VAL A 190 7.22 -13.23 -11.22
C VAL A 190 6.79 -12.22 -12.27
N PRO A 191 7.45 -11.05 -12.37
CA PRO A 191 7.09 -10.00 -13.31
C PRO A 191 7.18 -10.50 -14.76
N ASP A 192 6.16 -10.24 -15.56
CA ASP A 192 6.17 -10.50 -17.00
C ASP A 192 6.76 -9.33 -17.82
N SER A 193 7.07 -8.21 -17.15
CA SER A 193 7.47 -6.96 -17.78
C SER A 193 8.36 -6.13 -16.86
N ALA A 194 9.03 -5.14 -17.43
CA ALA A 194 9.90 -4.22 -16.69
C ALA A 194 9.13 -3.10 -15.98
N TYR A 195 8.21 -3.48 -15.09
CA TYR A 195 7.37 -2.53 -14.36
C TYR A 195 8.19 -1.52 -13.56
N GLN A 196 7.73 -0.28 -13.52
CA GLN A 196 8.44 0.85 -12.90
C GLN A 196 7.75 1.38 -11.65
N TYR A 197 6.52 0.96 -11.39
CA TYR A 197 5.69 1.50 -10.33
C TYR A 197 4.99 0.38 -9.56
N VAL A 198 4.72 0.66 -8.29
CA VAL A 198 3.84 -0.13 -7.44
C VAL A 198 2.57 0.65 -7.15
N VAL A 199 1.45 -0.07 -7.09
CA VAL A 199 0.14 0.48 -6.75
C VAL A 199 -0.51 -0.40 -5.70
N LEU A 200 -0.94 0.18 -4.59
CA LEU A 200 -1.65 -0.47 -3.50
C LEU A 200 -3.13 -0.05 -3.51
N GLY A 201 -4.01 -1.01 -3.21
CA GLY A 201 -5.45 -0.78 -3.01
C GLY A 201 -6.28 -1.97 -3.46
N ASN A 202 -7.53 -1.73 -3.85
CA ASN A 202 -8.42 -2.78 -4.35
C ASN A 202 -8.55 -2.71 -5.88
N PHE A 203 -8.32 -3.84 -6.55
CA PHE A 203 -8.32 -3.95 -8.02
C PHE A 203 -9.42 -4.87 -8.56
N PHE A 204 -10.29 -5.37 -7.70
CA PHE A 204 -11.32 -6.33 -8.02
C PHE A 204 -12.69 -5.69 -8.01
N ALA A 205 -13.52 -6.07 -8.99
CA ALA A 205 -14.91 -5.69 -9.00
C ALA A 205 -15.59 -6.18 -7.73
N ASP A 206 -16.55 -5.41 -7.22
CA ASP A 206 -17.25 -5.70 -5.98
C ASP A 206 -17.93 -7.08 -5.99
N SER A 207 -18.34 -7.58 -7.16
CA SER A 207 -18.89 -8.93 -7.31
C SER A 207 -17.86 -10.07 -7.18
N LEU A 208 -16.57 -9.75 -7.12
CA LEU A 208 -15.45 -10.69 -7.00
C LEU A 208 -14.81 -10.65 -5.61
N ILE A 209 -15.34 -9.82 -4.71
CA ILE A 209 -14.84 -9.69 -3.34
C ILE A 209 -15.99 -9.76 -2.34
N SER A 210 -15.65 -10.21 -1.15
CA SER A 210 -16.48 -10.25 0.04
C SER A 210 -16.16 -9.04 0.91
N SER A 211 -17.21 -8.36 1.37
CA SER A 211 -17.12 -7.35 2.43
C SER A 211 -17.90 -7.79 3.66
N VAL A 212 -17.41 -7.39 4.83
CA VAL A 212 -18.01 -7.70 6.13
C VAL A 212 -18.22 -6.39 6.87
N ARG A 213 -19.40 -6.24 7.47
CA ARG A 213 -19.78 -5.09 8.30
C ARG A 213 -19.31 -5.30 9.73
#